data_AF-A0A841ZQB7-F1
#
_entry.id   AF-A0A841ZQB7-F1
#
_cell.length_a   1.000
_cell.length_b   1.000
_cell.length_c   1.000
_cell.angle_alpha   90.00
_cell.angle_beta   90.00
_cell.angle_gamma   90.00
#
_symmetry.space_group_name_H-M   'P 1'
#
loop_
_entity.id
_entity.type
_entity.pdbx_description
1 polymer ?
#
loop_
_entity_poly.entity_id
_entity_poly.type
_entity_poly.pdbx_seq_one_letter_code
_entity_poly.pdbx_strand_id
1 'polypeptide(L)'
;MVIIGILGIIAFFAFVLLIMGIVFLFLKIRKVTAIWFVSTGGAILLISLFVFSGTFLYYISQETSNGVQVEDSTTASSEDEFYEDYGDEYEELEFGAKGISSEEASVQVSKPQVQKLDERGLDKAYEISVTIKNNSSEPIYISAKDFYLYNYGKDDYPKVLKKDYFHEKIEVSKTASFKIYYKYIGKGELEVEYDNLIWHE
;
A
#
# COMPACT_ATOMS: atom_id res chain seq x y z
N MET A 1 -28.09 2.28 -1.71
CA MET A 1 -27.88 2.44 -3.17
C MET A 1 -28.54 3.68 -3.77
N VAL A 2 -29.83 3.99 -3.48
CA VAL A 2 -30.54 5.15 -4.05
C VAL A 2 -29.83 6.49 -3.80
N ILE A 3 -29.30 6.72 -2.59
CA ILE A 3 -28.60 7.95 -2.20
C ILE A 3 -27.28 8.13 -2.98
N ILE A 4 -26.54 7.04 -3.20
CA ILE A 4 -25.29 7.06 -3.98
C ILE A 4 -25.58 7.38 -5.45
N GLY A 5 -26.66 6.83 -5.99
CA GLY A 5 -27.13 7.16 -7.35
C GLY A 5 -27.48 8.65 -7.50
N ILE A 6 -28.17 9.22 -6.52
CA ILE A 6 -28.52 10.66 -6.51
C ILE A 6 -27.26 11.53 -6.42
N LEU A 7 -26.29 11.16 -5.57
CA LEU A 7 -25.01 11.87 -5.45
C LEU A 7 -24.18 11.81 -6.74
N GLY A 8 -24.18 10.68 -7.44
CA GLY A 8 -23.54 10.53 -8.74
C GLY A 8 -24.16 11.43 -9.81
N ILE A 9 -25.49 11.53 -9.84
CA ILE A 9 -26.22 12.43 -10.75
C ILE A 9 -25.88 13.89 -10.46
N ILE A 10 -25.87 14.29 -9.18
CA ILE A 10 -25.51 15.66 -8.76
C ILE A 10 -24.06 15.99 -9.15
N ALA A 11 -23.13 15.06 -8.94
CA ALA A 11 -21.73 15.23 -9.34
C ALA A 11 -21.56 15.36 -10.86
N PHE A 12 -22.32 14.59 -11.64
CA PHE A 12 -22.32 14.67 -13.10
C PHE A 12 -22.78 16.05 -13.60
N PHE A 13 -23.90 16.58 -13.07
CA PHE A 13 -24.37 17.91 -13.43
C PHE A 13 -23.40 19.02 -12.98
N ALA A 14 -22.79 18.89 -11.80
CA ALA A 14 -21.76 19.82 -11.33
C ALA A 14 -20.54 19.85 -12.25
N PHE A 15 -20.13 18.68 -12.76
CA PHE A 15 -19.04 18.57 -13.73
C PHE A 15 -19.38 19.24 -15.07
N VAL A 16 -20.60 19.05 -15.59
CA VAL A 16 -21.07 19.71 -16.82
C VAL A 16 -21.08 21.23 -16.67
N LEU A 17 -21.56 21.75 -15.53
CA LEU A 17 -21.55 23.18 -15.24
C LEU A 17 -20.12 23.74 -15.16
N LEU A 18 -19.19 22.99 -14.56
CA LEU A 18 -17.78 23.37 -14.51
C LEU A 18 -17.15 23.43 -15.90
N ILE A 19 -17.39 22.44 -16.77
CA ILE A 19 -16.90 22.45 -18.15
C ILE A 19 -17.47 23.66 -18.91
N MET A 20 -18.78 23.89 -18.81
CA MET A 20 -19.41 25.05 -19.46
C MET A 20 -18.81 26.38 -18.98
N GLY A 21 -18.55 26.52 -17.68
CA GLY A 21 -17.89 27.70 -17.12
C GLY A 21 -16.48 27.90 -17.66
N ILE A 22 -15.69 26.83 -17.78
CA ILE A 22 -14.33 26.89 -18.36
C ILE A 22 -14.39 27.30 -19.84
N VAL A 23 -15.32 26.74 -20.61
CA VAL A 23 -15.49 27.07 -22.03
C VAL A 23 -15.89 28.54 -22.20
N PHE A 24 -16.81 29.06 -21.39
CA PHE A 24 -17.19 30.48 -21.44
C PHE A 24 -16.06 31.43 -21.04
N LEU A 25 -15.23 31.06 -20.06
CA LEU A 25 -14.02 31.80 -19.72
C LEU A 25 -13.04 31.85 -20.89
N PHE A 26 -12.83 30.71 -21.57
CA PHE A 26 -11.91 30.60 -22.70
C PHE A 26 -12.39 31.43 -23.90
N LEU A 27 -13.68 31.38 -24.21
CA LEU A 27 -14.31 32.19 -25.25
C LEU A 27 -14.46 33.67 -24.86
N LYS A 28 -14.14 34.04 -23.62
CA LYS A 28 -14.31 35.39 -23.04
C LYS A 28 -15.75 35.92 -23.10
N ILE A 29 -16.73 35.04 -23.24
CA ILE A 29 -18.16 35.37 -23.31
C ILE A 29 -18.72 35.36 -21.88
N ARG A 30 -19.45 36.43 -21.50
CA ARG A 30 -20.15 36.54 -20.21
C ARG A 30 -19.31 36.07 -19.01
N LYS A 31 -18.14 36.71 -18.84
CA LYS A 31 -17.11 36.36 -17.84
C LYS A 31 -17.67 36.18 -16.42
N VAL A 32 -18.60 37.02 -16.00
CA VAL A 32 -19.22 36.94 -14.66
C VAL A 32 -19.99 35.63 -14.52
N THR A 33 -20.84 35.29 -15.49
CA THR A 33 -21.60 34.03 -15.51
C THR A 33 -20.68 32.82 -15.56
N ALA A 34 -19.57 32.92 -16.31
CA ALA A 34 -18.58 31.86 -16.41
C ALA A 34 -17.89 31.59 -15.06
N ILE A 35 -17.52 32.64 -14.32
CA ILE A 35 -16.94 32.53 -12.98
C ILE A 35 -17.93 31.86 -12.01
N TRP A 36 -19.22 32.24 -12.06
CA TRP A 36 -20.25 31.61 -11.24
C TRP A 36 -20.39 30.11 -11.53
N PHE A 37 -20.37 29.70 -12.79
CA PHE A 37 -20.45 28.29 -13.17
C PHE A 37 -19.22 27.48 -12.74
N VAL A 38 -18.01 28.02 -12.92
CA VAL A 38 -16.78 27.35 -12.45
C VAL A 38 -16.75 27.25 -10.93
N SER A 39 -17.09 28.32 -10.21
CA SER A 39 -17.05 28.34 -8.75
C SER A 39 -18.09 27.41 -8.15
N THR A 40 -19.34 27.47 -8.63
CA THR A 40 -20.44 26.67 -8.07
C THR A 40 -20.30 25.20 -8.47
N GLY A 41 -19.99 24.91 -9.73
CA GLY A 41 -19.74 23.56 -10.21
C GLY A 41 -18.52 22.93 -9.53
N GLY A 42 -17.45 23.69 -9.34
CA GLY A 42 -16.24 23.24 -8.65
C GLY A 42 -16.47 22.94 -7.17
N ALA A 43 -17.19 23.82 -6.45
CA ALA A 43 -17.49 23.60 -5.03
C ALA A 43 -18.36 22.35 -4.81
N ILE A 44 -19.42 22.18 -5.61
CA ILE A 44 -20.31 21.01 -5.51
C ILE A 44 -19.54 19.72 -5.86
N LEU A 45 -18.68 19.76 -6.87
CA LEU A 45 -17.87 18.61 -7.27
C LEU A 45 -16.86 18.22 -6.18
N LEU A 46 -16.21 19.19 -5.55
CA LEU A 46 -15.28 18.95 -4.43
C LEU A 46 -15.99 18.33 -3.22
N ILE A 47 -17.15 18.86 -2.83
CA ILE A 47 -17.94 18.31 -1.73
C ILE A 47 -18.38 16.87 -2.05
N SER A 48 -18.82 16.63 -3.30
CA SER A 48 -19.25 15.30 -3.74
C SER A 48 -18.10 14.28 -3.70
N LEU A 49 -16.90 14.68 -4.12
CA LEU A 49 -15.70 13.84 -4.04
C LEU A 49 -15.28 13.53 -2.60
N PHE A 50 -15.40 14.51 -1.71
CA PHE A 50 -15.06 14.34 -0.30
C PHE A 50 -16.02 13.37 0.40
N VAL A 51 -17.33 13.53 0.17
CA VAL A 51 -18.35 12.60 0.69
C VAL A 51 -18.15 11.20 0.12
N PHE A 52 -17.92 11.09 -1.19
CA PHE A 52 -17.67 9.79 -1.83
C PHE A 52 -16.46 9.07 -1.24
N SER A 53 -15.34 9.79 -1.06
CA SER A 53 -14.12 9.26 -0.48
C SER A 53 -14.34 8.81 0.98
N GLY A 54 -15.06 9.60 1.78
CA GLY A 54 -15.42 9.23 3.15
C GLY A 54 -16.30 7.98 3.21
N THR A 55 -17.32 7.88 2.35
CA THR A 55 -18.18 6.69 2.29
C THR A 55 -17.44 5.45 1.81
N PHE A 56 -16.48 5.61 0.89
CA PHE A 56 -15.64 4.52 0.40
C PHE A 56 -14.72 3.98 1.50
N LEU A 57 -14.06 4.87 2.24
CA LEU A 57 -13.21 4.48 3.37
C LEU A 57 -14.02 3.81 4.50
N TYR A 58 -15.23 4.32 4.78
CA TYR A 58 -16.14 3.69 5.74
C TYR A 58 -16.59 2.30 5.29
N TYR A 59 -16.91 2.12 4.01
CA TYR A 59 -17.29 0.81 3.46
C TYR A 59 -16.15 -0.21 3.60
N ILE A 60 -14.92 0.16 3.25
CA ILE A 60 -13.74 -0.69 3.46
C ILE A 60 -13.56 -1.05 4.94
N SER A 61 -13.72 -0.07 5.83
CA SER A 61 -13.63 -0.30 7.28
C SER A 61 -14.73 -1.24 7.81
N GLN A 62 -15.93 -1.23 7.22
CA GLN A 62 -17.02 -2.11 7.65
C GLN A 62 -16.87 -3.54 7.12
N GLU A 63 -16.42 -3.72 5.88
CA GLU A 63 -16.07 -5.05 5.34
C GLU A 63 -14.95 -5.72 6.16
N THR A 64 -14.04 -4.92 6.71
CA THR A 64 -12.97 -5.41 7.59
C THR A 64 -13.48 -5.80 8.99
N SER A 65 -14.64 -5.27 9.44
CA SER A 65 -15.18 -5.54 10.80
C SER A 65 -16.35 -6.53 10.84
N ASN A 66 -17.07 -6.74 9.73
CA ASN A 66 -18.17 -7.72 9.65
C ASN A 66 -17.71 -9.18 9.48
N GLY A 67 -16.40 -9.44 9.46
CA GLY A 67 -15.81 -10.79 9.35
C GLY A 67 -15.65 -11.54 10.68
N VAL A 68 -15.99 -10.95 11.82
CA VAL A 68 -15.81 -11.61 13.14
C VAL A 68 -17.06 -11.38 14.00
N GLN A 69 -18.04 -12.28 13.86
CA GLN A 69 -19.00 -12.55 14.94
C GLN A 69 -18.51 -13.80 15.68
N VAL A 70 -17.79 -13.59 16.78
CA VAL A 70 -17.59 -14.63 17.79
C VAL A 70 -18.77 -14.54 18.75
N GLU A 71 -19.49 -15.65 18.89
CA GLU A 71 -20.65 -15.80 19.76
C GLU A 71 -20.17 -15.73 21.22
N ASP A 72 -20.53 -14.65 21.90
CA ASP A 72 -20.07 -14.33 23.25
C ASP A 72 -20.82 -15.19 24.28
N SER A 73 -20.25 -16.35 24.59
CA SER A 73 -20.59 -17.10 25.79
C SER A 73 -19.31 -17.53 26.50
N THR A 74 -18.90 -16.79 27.53
CA THR A 74 -18.93 -17.29 28.91
C THR A 74 -18.34 -16.29 29.90
N THR A 75 -18.97 -16.29 31.06
CA THR A 75 -18.66 -15.58 32.30
C THR A 75 -17.19 -15.68 32.71
N ALA A 76 -16.62 -14.53 33.09
CA ALA A 76 -15.29 -14.37 33.64
C ALA A 76 -15.02 -15.20 34.91
N SER A 77 -13.83 -15.79 34.97
CA SER A 77 -13.01 -15.84 36.19
C SER A 77 -11.54 -15.79 35.80
N SER A 78 -10.86 -14.73 36.22
CA SER A 78 -9.42 -14.53 36.12
C SER A 78 -8.66 -15.50 37.03
N GLU A 79 -7.66 -16.19 36.46
CA GLU A 79 -6.41 -16.57 37.12
C GLU A 79 -5.40 -17.02 36.05
N ASP A 80 -4.34 -16.22 35.94
CA ASP A 80 -2.96 -16.56 35.60
C ASP A 80 -2.56 -17.24 34.26
N GLU A 81 -1.60 -16.57 33.62
CA GLU A 81 -0.60 -17.08 32.67
C GLU A 81 -1.12 -17.71 31.36
N PHE A 82 -1.58 -16.85 30.44
CA PHE A 82 -1.68 -17.16 29.02
C PHE A 82 -0.74 -16.24 28.22
N TYR A 83 0.57 -16.44 28.37
CA TYR A 83 1.46 -16.26 27.24
C TYR A 83 1.34 -17.55 26.42
N GLU A 84 0.26 -17.69 25.66
CA GLU A 84 0.28 -18.61 24.53
C GLU A 84 1.22 -18.01 23.49
N ASP A 85 2.43 -18.54 23.54
CA ASP A 85 3.44 -18.55 22.50
C ASP A 85 2.81 -19.08 21.20
N TYR A 86 2.04 -18.22 20.52
CA TYR A 86 1.89 -18.32 19.07
C TYR A 86 3.25 -17.94 18.50
N GLY A 87 4.18 -18.91 18.54
CA GLY A 87 5.42 -18.82 17.80
C GLY A 87 5.05 -18.72 16.34
N ASP A 88 4.99 -17.49 15.82
CA ASP A 88 5.02 -17.23 14.40
C ASP A 88 6.37 -17.80 13.93
N GLU A 89 6.40 -19.08 13.52
CA GLU A 89 7.60 -19.77 13.05
C GLU A 89 7.99 -19.19 11.69
N TYR A 90 8.52 -17.96 11.71
CA TYR A 90 9.25 -17.41 10.59
C TYR A 90 10.48 -18.27 10.33
N GLU A 91 10.72 -18.60 9.06
CA GLU A 91 12.00 -19.18 8.67
C GLU A 91 13.05 -18.06 8.64
N GLU A 92 13.96 -18.08 9.62
CA GLU A 92 15.11 -17.17 9.69
C GLU A 92 16.22 -17.59 8.73
N LEU A 93 16.71 -16.63 7.94
CA LEU A 93 17.64 -16.83 6.85
C LEU A 93 18.75 -15.77 6.90
N GLU A 94 19.96 -16.15 6.52
CA GLU A 94 21.00 -15.16 6.23
C GLU A 94 20.72 -14.45 4.91
N PHE A 95 21.03 -13.16 4.82
CA PHE A 95 20.93 -12.43 3.55
C PHE A 95 21.63 -13.15 2.39
N GLY A 96 20.89 -13.37 1.30
CA GLY A 96 21.33 -14.11 0.13
C GLY A 96 21.01 -15.61 0.16
N ALA A 97 20.52 -16.16 1.28
CA ALA A 97 19.94 -17.49 1.31
C ALA A 97 18.56 -17.51 0.63
N LYS A 98 18.15 -18.70 0.17
CA LYS A 98 16.84 -18.94 -0.43
C LYS A 98 15.89 -19.53 0.60
N GLY A 99 14.73 -18.91 0.78
CA GLY A 99 13.60 -19.44 1.54
C GLY A 99 12.48 -19.91 0.64
N ILE A 100 11.54 -20.69 1.20
CA ILE A 100 10.32 -21.09 0.52
C ILE A 100 9.13 -20.43 1.21
N SER A 101 8.42 -19.57 0.49
CA SER A 101 7.25 -18.88 1.03
C SER A 101 6.06 -19.85 1.21
N SER A 102 5.04 -19.42 1.95
CA SER A 102 3.79 -20.18 2.13
C SER A 102 3.06 -20.41 0.81
N GLU A 103 3.25 -19.51 -0.16
CA GLU A 103 2.79 -19.64 -1.55
C GLU A 103 3.71 -20.52 -2.45
N GLU A 104 4.60 -21.31 -1.85
CA GLU A 104 5.55 -22.21 -2.54
C GLU A 104 6.54 -21.49 -3.49
N ALA A 105 6.76 -20.18 -3.29
CA ALA A 105 7.74 -19.42 -4.05
C ALA A 105 9.14 -19.57 -3.45
N SER A 106 10.15 -19.77 -4.28
CA SER A 106 11.55 -19.66 -3.82
C SER A 106 11.99 -18.21 -3.89
N VAL A 107 12.29 -17.62 -2.74
CA VAL A 107 12.61 -16.20 -2.58
C VAL A 107 14.04 -16.05 -2.09
N GLN A 108 14.76 -15.07 -2.65
CA GLN A 108 16.11 -14.71 -2.24
C GLN A 108 16.21 -13.18 -2.12
N VAL A 109 16.68 -12.69 -0.98
CA VAL A 109 16.85 -11.25 -0.73
C VAL A 109 18.32 -10.95 -0.48
N SER A 110 18.86 -9.95 -1.18
CA SER A 110 20.24 -9.49 -0.96
C SER A 110 20.36 -8.63 0.29
N LYS A 111 21.53 -8.65 0.94
CA LYS A 111 21.88 -7.72 2.01
C LYS A 111 21.65 -6.26 1.59
N PRO A 112 20.90 -5.45 2.37
CA PRO A 112 20.61 -4.07 2.01
C PRO A 112 21.88 -3.22 1.83
N GLN A 113 21.93 -2.43 0.77
CA GLN A 113 23.03 -1.51 0.47
C GLN A 113 22.55 -0.06 0.55
N VAL A 114 23.38 0.84 1.07
CA VAL A 114 23.05 2.27 1.10
C VAL A 114 23.46 2.92 -0.22
N GLN A 115 22.49 3.29 -1.03
CA GLN A 115 22.69 3.98 -2.31
C GLN A 115 22.49 5.50 -2.17
N LYS A 116 23.19 6.24 -3.05
CA LYS A 116 22.94 7.67 -3.27
C LYS A 116 22.04 7.81 -4.49
N LEU A 117 20.90 8.47 -4.32
CA LEU A 117 19.86 8.58 -5.34
C LEU A 117 19.96 9.82 -6.23
N ASP A 118 20.74 10.83 -5.85
CA ASP A 118 21.03 11.98 -6.71
C ASP A 118 22.53 12.14 -6.98
N GLU A 119 22.87 12.82 -8.06
CA GLU A 119 24.25 13.07 -8.51
C GLU A 119 25.08 13.89 -7.49
N ARG A 120 24.42 14.45 -6.47
CA ARG A 120 24.99 15.29 -5.41
C ARG A 120 25.14 14.57 -4.08
N GLY A 121 24.62 13.34 -3.94
CA GLY A 121 24.66 12.52 -2.73
C GLY A 121 23.73 12.94 -1.59
N LEU A 122 22.69 13.71 -1.87
CA LEU A 122 21.76 14.29 -0.88
C LEU A 122 20.63 13.35 -0.49
N ASP A 123 20.21 12.44 -1.36
CA ASP A 123 19.17 11.44 -1.05
C ASP A 123 19.79 10.05 -0.88
N LYS A 124 19.72 9.49 0.33
CA LYS A 124 20.14 8.11 0.63
C LYS A 124 18.93 7.18 0.63
N ALA A 125 19.12 5.96 0.14
CA ALA A 125 18.15 4.89 0.24
C ALA A 125 18.81 3.56 0.60
N TYR A 126 18.09 2.69 1.30
CA TYR A 126 18.46 1.28 1.32
C TYR A 126 17.96 0.66 0.02
N GLU A 127 18.82 -0.07 -0.67
CA GLU A 127 18.48 -0.88 -1.85
C GLU A 127 18.60 -2.35 -1.47
N ILE A 128 17.56 -3.14 -1.77
CA ILE A 128 17.63 -4.60 -1.79
C ILE A 128 17.35 -5.08 -3.22
N SER A 129 17.99 -6.17 -3.60
CA SER A 129 17.67 -6.96 -4.78
C SER A 129 16.92 -8.21 -4.34
N VAL A 130 15.82 -8.51 -5.01
CA VAL A 130 14.99 -9.68 -4.74
C VAL A 130 14.91 -10.53 -6.01
N THR A 131 15.06 -11.83 -5.85
CA THR A 131 14.77 -12.82 -6.89
C THR A 131 13.73 -13.79 -6.35
N ILE A 132 12.65 -13.97 -7.10
CA ILE A 132 11.54 -14.84 -6.73
C ILE A 132 11.20 -15.76 -7.90
N LYS A 133 11.07 -17.05 -7.62
CA LYS A 133 10.61 -18.06 -8.57
C LYS A 133 9.32 -18.69 -8.07
N ASN A 134 8.27 -18.59 -8.86
CA ASN A 134 7.00 -19.24 -8.58
C ASN A 134 7.12 -20.75 -8.89
N ASN A 135 7.11 -21.60 -7.86
CA ASN A 135 7.08 -23.05 -8.02
C ASN A 135 5.69 -23.66 -7.76
N SER A 136 4.68 -22.84 -7.43
CA SER A 136 3.31 -23.29 -7.18
C SER A 136 2.59 -23.63 -8.49
N SER A 137 1.36 -24.15 -8.36
CA SER A 137 0.46 -24.40 -9.48
C SER A 137 -0.32 -23.18 -9.97
N GLU A 138 -0.26 -22.06 -9.25
CA GLU A 138 -1.05 -20.85 -9.55
C GLU A 138 -0.14 -19.62 -9.74
N PRO A 139 -0.58 -18.57 -10.45
CA PRO A 139 0.21 -17.34 -10.53
C PRO A 139 0.23 -16.60 -9.19
N ILE A 140 1.38 -16.03 -8.86
CA ILE A 140 1.61 -15.25 -7.63
C ILE A 140 1.59 -13.76 -7.95
N TYR A 141 0.95 -12.96 -7.09
CA TYR A 141 0.90 -11.51 -7.22
C TYR A 141 1.74 -10.88 -6.12
N ILE A 142 2.74 -10.10 -6.50
CA ILE A 142 3.63 -9.44 -5.55
C ILE A 142 3.66 -7.94 -5.76
N SER A 143 3.99 -7.22 -4.70
CA SER A 143 4.22 -5.79 -4.69
C SER A 143 5.48 -5.46 -3.90
N ALA A 144 6.07 -4.29 -4.19
CA ALA A 144 7.17 -3.78 -3.38
C ALA A 144 6.81 -3.57 -1.90
N LYS A 145 5.51 -3.50 -1.55
CA LYS A 145 5.04 -3.30 -0.17
C LYS A 145 4.96 -4.59 0.64
N ASP A 146 5.01 -5.74 -0.04
CA ASP A 146 4.90 -7.04 0.62
C ASP A 146 6.22 -7.40 1.32
N PHE A 147 7.29 -6.66 1.02
CA PHE A 147 8.59 -6.74 1.67
C PHE A 147 8.70 -5.61 2.70
N TYR A 148 8.90 -5.99 3.96
CA TYR A 148 9.13 -5.04 5.05
C TYR A 148 10.62 -5.00 5.35
N LEU A 149 11.19 -3.80 5.47
CA LEU A 149 12.53 -3.61 5.99
C LEU A 149 12.38 -3.08 7.41
N TYR A 150 12.98 -3.74 8.39
CA TYR A 150 13.08 -3.24 9.75
C TYR A 150 14.49 -2.76 10.05
N ASN A 151 14.61 -1.71 10.87
CA ASN A 151 15.89 -1.18 11.31
C ASN A 151 15.98 -1.13 12.83
N TYR A 152 16.69 -2.08 13.42
CA TYR A 152 16.88 -2.19 14.87
C TYR A 152 17.56 -0.96 15.49
N GLY A 153 18.44 -0.28 14.76
CA GLY A 153 19.10 0.95 15.24
C GLY A 153 18.17 2.17 15.29
N LYS A 154 16.97 2.07 14.71
CA LYS A 154 15.95 3.14 14.69
C LYS A 154 14.62 2.72 15.27
N ASP A 155 14.42 1.42 15.48
CA ASP A 155 13.15 0.86 15.94
C ASP A 155 11.99 1.33 15.06
N ASP A 156 12.17 1.23 13.73
CA ASP A 156 11.20 1.72 12.75
C ASP A 156 11.36 0.98 11.41
N TYR A 157 10.27 0.99 10.63
CA TYR A 157 10.18 0.42 9.29
C TYR A 157 10.33 1.52 8.23
N PRO A 158 11.48 1.60 7.52
CA PRO A 158 11.64 2.49 6.38
C PRO A 158 10.53 2.32 5.34
N LYS A 159 9.99 3.45 4.85
CA LYS A 159 8.98 3.41 3.78
C LYS A 159 9.61 3.15 2.42
N VAL A 160 8.98 2.29 1.63
CA VAL A 160 9.27 2.11 0.20
C VAL A 160 9.12 3.44 -0.55
N LEU A 161 10.08 3.77 -1.40
CA LEU A 161 10.07 4.97 -2.21
C LEU A 161 9.04 4.88 -3.33
N LYS A 162 8.25 5.95 -3.52
CA LYS A 162 7.12 5.97 -4.47
C LYS A 162 7.47 5.61 -5.91
N LYS A 163 8.68 5.94 -6.35
CA LYS A 163 9.14 5.71 -7.72
C LYS A 163 9.33 4.22 -8.05
N ASP A 164 9.43 3.38 -7.02
CA ASP A 164 9.73 1.95 -7.14
C ASP A 164 8.53 1.06 -6.76
N TYR A 165 7.32 1.65 -6.63
CA TYR A 165 6.10 0.86 -6.47
C TYR A 165 5.82 0.09 -7.76
N PHE A 166 5.89 -1.24 -7.67
CA PHE A 166 5.42 -2.15 -8.69
C PHE A 166 4.39 -3.11 -8.10
N HIS A 167 3.58 -3.65 -9.00
CA HIS A 167 2.82 -4.87 -8.78
C HIS A 167 3.16 -5.79 -9.93
N GLU A 168 3.60 -7.00 -9.64
CA GLU A 168 4.03 -7.97 -10.64
C GLU A 168 3.24 -9.27 -10.47
N LYS A 169 2.82 -9.85 -11.59
CA LYS A 169 2.23 -11.17 -11.65
C LYS A 169 3.30 -12.14 -12.13
N ILE A 170 3.66 -13.10 -11.29
CA ILE A 170 4.66 -14.12 -11.60
C ILE A 170 3.92 -15.39 -12.00
N GLU A 171 3.89 -15.66 -13.31
CA GLU A 171 3.29 -16.89 -13.83
C GLU A 171 4.03 -18.15 -13.32
N VAL A 172 3.33 -19.28 -13.34
CA VAL A 172 3.85 -20.58 -12.91
C VAL A 172 5.20 -20.88 -13.55
N SER A 173 6.16 -21.36 -12.75
CA SER A 173 7.54 -21.68 -13.16
C SER A 173 8.37 -20.49 -13.69
N LYS A 174 7.88 -19.25 -13.58
CA LYS A 174 8.65 -18.06 -13.95
C LYS A 174 9.44 -17.50 -12.78
N THR A 175 10.49 -16.77 -13.14
CA THR A 175 11.36 -16.06 -12.20
C THR A 175 11.29 -14.58 -12.51
N ALA A 176 11.10 -13.78 -11.47
CA ALA A 176 11.18 -12.33 -11.52
C ALA A 176 12.40 -11.86 -10.70
N SER A 177 12.94 -10.70 -11.06
CA SER A 177 14.02 -10.07 -10.30
C SER A 177 13.88 -8.56 -10.39
N PHE A 178 13.88 -7.92 -9.22
CA PHE A 178 13.62 -6.50 -9.09
C PHE A 178 14.42 -5.92 -7.90
N LYS A 179 14.43 -4.59 -7.82
CA LYS A 179 15.05 -3.86 -6.74
C LYS A 179 14.00 -3.08 -5.98
N ILE A 180 14.09 -3.07 -4.66
CA ILE A 180 13.24 -2.25 -3.79
C ILE A 180 14.11 -1.22 -3.09
N TYR A 181 13.67 0.03 -3.12
CA TYR A 181 14.36 1.13 -2.45
C TYR A 181 13.52 1.66 -1.30
N TYR A 182 14.12 1.75 -0.13
CA TYR A 182 13.51 2.28 1.07
C TYR A 182 14.16 3.61 1.47
N LYS A 183 13.39 4.50 2.08
CA LYS A 183 13.91 5.74 2.64
C LYS A 183 15.00 5.45 3.67
N TYR A 184 16.18 6.03 3.53
CA TYR A 184 17.21 5.90 4.55
C TYR A 184 16.83 6.63 5.85
N ILE A 185 16.85 5.94 6.99
CA ILE A 185 16.52 6.51 8.31
C ILE A 185 17.67 6.46 9.32
N GLY A 186 18.79 5.78 8.99
CA GLY A 186 19.98 5.75 9.84
C GLY A 186 20.89 4.54 9.66
N LYS A 187 21.85 4.37 10.56
CA LYS A 187 22.60 3.12 10.67
C LYS A 187 21.90 2.21 11.69
N GLY A 188 22.02 0.90 11.49
CA GLY A 188 21.47 -0.13 12.37
C GLY A 188 21.59 -1.49 11.69
N GLU A 189 21.42 -2.55 12.46
CA GLU A 189 21.14 -3.89 11.94
C GLU A 189 19.80 -3.85 11.20
N LEU A 190 19.73 -4.59 10.10
CA LEU A 190 18.62 -4.58 9.18
C LEU A 190 18.08 -5.99 9.01
N GLU A 191 16.77 -6.06 8.90
CA GLU A 191 16.03 -7.29 8.68
C GLU A 191 15.02 -7.07 7.56
N VAL A 192 14.83 -8.06 6.70
CA VAL A 192 13.80 -8.04 5.67
C VAL A 192 12.81 -9.17 5.92
N GLU A 193 11.53 -8.83 5.99
CA GLU A 193 10.44 -9.77 6.18
C GLU A 193 9.63 -9.88 4.88
N TYR A 194 9.24 -11.10 4.51
CA TYR A 194 8.28 -11.37 3.43
C TYR A 194 7.55 -12.68 3.71
N ASP A 195 6.22 -12.61 3.77
CA ASP A 195 5.36 -13.76 4.07
C ASP A 195 5.78 -14.44 5.39
N ASN A 196 6.22 -15.70 5.35
CA ASN A 196 6.72 -16.48 6.49
C ASN A 196 8.27 -16.53 6.56
N LEU A 197 8.97 -15.61 5.89
CA LEU A 197 10.43 -15.60 5.76
C LEU A 197 11.03 -14.32 6.33
N ILE A 198 12.14 -14.46 7.06
CA ILE A 198 12.92 -13.34 7.61
C ILE A 198 14.37 -13.48 7.17
N TRP A 199 14.95 -12.41 6.60
CA TRP A 199 16.38 -12.32 6.32
C TRP A 199 17.06 -11.31 7.23
N HIS A 200 18.12 -11.72 7.91
CA HIS A 200 18.97 -10.85 8.72
C HIS A 200 20.47 -11.15 8.51
N GLU A 201 21.33 -10.42 9.22
CA GLU A 201 22.80 -10.58 9.20
C GLU A 201 23.29 -11.86 9.86
#